data_AF-A0A200I476-F1
#
_entry.id   AF-A0A200I476-F1
#
_cell.length_a   1.000
_cell.length_b   1.000
_cell.length_c   1.000
_cell.angle_alpha   90.00
_cell.angle_beta   90.00
_cell.angle_gamma   90.00
#
_symmetry.space_group_name_H-M   'P 1'
#
loop_
_entity.id
_entity.type
_entity.pdbx_description
1 polymer ?
#
loop_
_entity_poly.entity_id
_entity_poly.type
_entity_poly.pdbx_seq_one_letter_code
_entity_poly.pdbx_strand_id
1 'polypeptide(L)' 'MGLSISATSRMLVKFEESCRVIERKAGEDKREVQVILTDKGKDLLNEGVSLIEDVLSHYQLDKMKIIIEK' A
#
# COMPACT_ATOMS: atom_id res chain seq x y z
N MET A 1 -0.14 -8.28 -8.30
CA MET A 1 0.66 -7.16 -8.83
C MET A 1 1.49 -7.52 -10.07
N GLY A 2 1.80 -8.79 -10.36
CA GLY A 2 2.57 -9.15 -11.57
C GLY A 2 4.01 -8.61 -11.61
N LEU A 3 4.51 -8.10 -10.49
CA LEU A 3 5.86 -7.55 -10.35
C LEU A 3 6.85 -8.64 -9.92
N SER A 4 8.09 -8.53 -10.38
CA SER A 4 9.18 -9.37 -9.89
C SER A 4 9.52 -9.03 -8.43
N ILE A 5 10.10 -9.99 -7.70
CA ILE A 5 10.52 -9.79 -6.31
C ILE A 5 11.49 -8.60 -6.20
N SER A 6 12.42 -8.46 -7.14
CA SER A 6 13.39 -7.36 -7.12
C SER A 6 12.72 -6.01 -7.38
N ALA A 7 11.71 -5.94 -8.24
CA ALA A 7 10.93 -4.72 -8.47
C ALA A 7 10.13 -4.34 -7.23
N THR A 8 9.45 -5.31 -6.61
CA THR A 8 8.70 -5.11 -5.36
C THR A 8 9.63 -4.66 -4.23
N SER A 9 10.80 -5.28 -4.08
CA SER A 9 11.78 -4.91 -3.06
C SER A 9 12.25 -3.47 -3.22
N ARG A 10 12.60 -3.04 -4.43
CA ARG A 10 12.97 -1.63 -4.70
C ARG A 10 11.81 -0.66 -4.43
N MET A 11 10.58 -1.06 -4.72
CA MET A 11 9.39 -0.26 -4.42
C MET A 11 9.21 -0.07 -2.92
N LEU A 12 9.33 -1.14 -2.13
CA LEU A 12 9.24 -1.08 -0.67
C LEU A 12 10.30 -0.17 -0.06
N VAL A 13 11.54 -0.25 -0.53
CA VAL A 13 12.63 0.66 -0.09
C VAL A 13 12.24 2.13 -0.31
N LYS A 14 11.71 2.48 -1.50
CA LYS A 14 11.26 3.85 -1.77
C LYS A 14 10.09 4.27 -0.87
N PHE A 15 9.13 3.38 -0.66
CA PHE A 15 7.96 3.66 0.18
C PHE A 15 8.34 3.90 1.64
N GLU A 16 9.33 3.19 2.15
CA GLU A 16 9.84 3.34 3.51
C GLU A 16 10.77 4.56 3.64
N GLU A 17 11.84 4.62 2.86
CA GLU A 17 12.91 5.61 3.07
C GLU A 17 12.59 6.99 2.50
N SER A 18 12.02 7.03 1.29
CA SER A 18 11.77 8.28 0.56
C SER A 18 10.37 8.83 0.87
N CYS A 19 9.34 8.00 0.73
CA CYS A 19 7.95 8.44 0.90
C CYS A 19 7.51 8.44 2.38
N ARG A 20 8.10 7.58 3.21
CA ARG A 20 7.76 7.39 4.63
C ARG A 20 6.30 7.00 4.87
N VAL A 21 5.77 6.17 3.98
CA VAL A 21 4.35 5.73 4.01
C VAL A 21 4.18 4.31 4.56
N ILE A 22 5.28 3.56 4.72
CA ILE A 22 5.29 2.24 5.33
C ILE A 22 6.44 2.11 6.33
N GLU A 23 6.34 1.12 7.20
CA GLU A 23 7.39 0.60 8.07
C GLU A 23 7.49 -0.92 7.91
N ARG A 24 8.73 -1.45 8.01
CA ARG A 24 8.97 -2.89 8.09
C ARG A 24 9.19 -3.35 9.53
N LYS A 25 8.52 -4.44 9.92
CA LYS A 25 8.72 -5.12 11.21
C LYS A 25 9.03 -6.59 10.99
N ALA A 26 9.79 -7.19 11.90
CA ALA A 26 9.96 -8.64 11.91
C ALA A 26 8.61 -9.29 12.24
N GLY A 27 8.24 -10.34 11.49
CA GLY A 27 7.06 -11.15 11.81
C GLY A 27 7.32 -12.08 12.99
N GLU A 28 6.35 -12.94 13.29
CA GLU A 28 6.49 -13.97 14.33
C GLU A 28 7.57 -15.00 13.96
N ASP A 29 7.70 -15.32 12.67
CA ASP A 29 8.86 -16.03 12.12
C ASP A 29 9.98 -15.03 11.79
N LYS A 30 11.21 -15.34 12.21
CA LYS A 30 12.42 -14.54 11.94
C LYS A 30 12.72 -14.34 10.44
N ARG A 31 12.13 -15.15 9.56
CA ARG A 31 12.24 -15.04 8.10
C ARG A 31 11.15 -14.16 7.48
N GLU A 32 10.12 -13.82 8.25
CA GLU A 32 9.02 -13.00 7.81
C GLU A 32 9.32 -11.51 8.02
N VAL A 33 8.92 -10.71 7.03
CA VAL A 33 8.94 -9.26 7.12
C VAL A 33 7.51 -8.76 6.90
N GLN A 34 6.96 -8.12 7.90
CA GLN A 34 5.65 -7.48 7.84
C GLN A 34 5.82 -6.04 7.38
N VAL A 35 4.96 -5.62 6.44
CA VAL A 35 4.91 -4.25 5.92
C VAL A 35 3.63 -3.60 6.42
N ILE A 36 3.76 -2.51 7.16
CA ILE A 36 2.63 -1.83 7.81
C ILE A 36 2.60 -0.38 7.34
N LEU A 37 1.41 0.19 7.14
CA LEU A 37 1.26 1.60 6.82
C LEU A 37 1.57 2.47 8.04
N THR A 38 2.33 3.56 7.82
CA THR A 38 2.40 4.66 8.79
C THR A 38 1.09 5.43 8.82
N ASP A 39 0.87 6.31 9.80
CA ASP A 39 -0.31 7.16 9.82
C ASP A 39 -0.39 8.04 8.56
N LYS A 40 0.74 8.62 8.13
CA LYS A 40 0.88 9.31 6.85
C LYS A 40 0.47 8.40 5.66
N GLY A 41 0.89 7.13 5.69
CA GLY A 41 0.54 6.16 4.66
C GLY A 41 -0.96 5.86 4.60
N LYS A 42 -1.62 5.76 5.76
CA LYS A 42 -3.07 5.57 5.85
C LYS A 42 -3.82 6.79 5.29
N ASP A 43 -3.40 8.00 5.66
CA ASP A 43 -4.01 9.24 5.19
C ASP A 43 -3.92 9.36 3.66
N LEU A 44 -2.73 9.15 3.10
CA LEU A 44 -2.51 9.20 1.64
C LEU A 44 -3.23 8.07 0.91
N LEU A 45 -3.33 6.89 1.49
CA LEU A 45 -4.11 5.80 0.91
C LEU A 45 -5.58 6.17 0.84
N ASN A 46 -6.15 6.69 1.92
CA ASN A 46 -7.56 7.09 1.97
C ASN A 46 -7.87 8.19 0.95
N GLU A 47 -7.01 9.21 0.84
CA GLU A 47 -7.13 10.28 -0.15
C GLU A 47 -7.04 9.73 -1.58
N GLY A 48 -6.00 8.92 -1.87
CA GLY A 48 -5.78 8.36 -3.19
C GLY A 48 -6.91 7.43 -3.64
N VAL A 49 -7.46 6.63 -2.72
CA VAL A 49 -8.61 5.76 -3.00
C VAL A 49 -9.84 6.56 -3.34
N SER A 50 -10.15 7.60 -2.56
CA SER A 50 -11.29 8.48 -2.83
C SER A 50 -11.21 9.09 -4.24
N LEU A 51 -10.03 9.59 -4.63
CA LEU A 51 -9.80 10.17 -5.95
C LEU A 51 -9.94 9.14 -7.08
N ILE A 52 -9.39 7.93 -6.88
CA ILE A 52 -9.47 6.86 -7.89
C ILE A 52 -10.92 6.37 -8.03
N GLU A 53 -11.64 6.17 -6.92
CA GLU A 53 -13.04 5.75 -6.94
C GLU A 53 -13.93 6.76 -7.66
N ASP A 54 -13.72 8.06 -7.44
CA ASP A 54 -14.43 9.12 -8.17
C ASP A 54 -14.21 9.00 -9.67
N VAL A 55 -12.96 8.85 -10.12
CA VAL A 55 -12.64 8.66 -11.54
C VAL A 55 -13.27 7.39 -12.09
N LEU A 56 -13.12 6.25 -11.40
CA LEU A 56 -13.63 4.95 -11.86
C LEU A 56 -15.16 4.91 -11.94
N SER A 57 -15.85 5.69 -11.09
CA SER A 57 -17.32 5.80 -11.12
C SER A 57 -17.85 6.28 -12.49
N HIS A 58 -17.07 7.09 -13.21
CA HIS A 58 -17.40 7.56 -14.55
C HIS A 58 -17.31 6.47 -15.63
N TYR A 59 -16.61 5.36 -15.36
CA TYR A 59 -16.37 4.28 -16.31
C TYR A 59 -17.20 3.02 -16.04
N GLN A 60 -18.14 3.05 -15.07
CA GLN A 60 -18.93 1.88 -14.62
C GLN A 60 -18.06 0.68 -14.25
N LEU A 61 -16.82 0.91 -13.81
CA LEU A 61 -15.93 -0.13 -13.34
C LEU A 61 -16.29 -0.47 -11.89
N ASP A 62 -16.31 -1.77 -11.55
CA ASP A 62 -16.65 -2.24 -10.21
C ASP A 62 -15.76 -1.58 -9.16
N LYS A 63 -16.38 -1.14 -8.04
CA LYS A 63 -15.68 -0.46 -6.94
C LYS A 63 -14.51 -1.30 -6.41
N MET A 64 -13.38 -0.64 -6.17
CA MET A 64 -12.19 -1.27 -5.63
C MET A 64 -12.40 -1.54 -4.13
N LYS A 65 -12.63 -2.80 -3.74
CA LYS A 65 -12.71 -3.17 -2.32
C LYS A 65 -11.32 -3.23 -1.70
N ILE A 66 -10.93 -2.22 -0.92
CA ILE A 66 -9.78 -2.32 -0.02
C ILE A 66 -10.29 -2.70 1.37
N ILE A 67 -9.81 -3.83 1.88
CA ILE A 67 -10.02 -4.24 3.27
C ILE A 67 -8.88 -3.65 4.09
N ILE A 68 -9.16 -2.64 4.91
CA ILE A 68 -8.24 -2.13 5.93
C ILE A 68 -8.70 -2.73 7.26
N GLU A 69 -7.98 -3.75 7.74
CA GLU A 69 -8.21 -4.28 9.09
C GLU A 69 -7.74 -3.25 10.12
N LYS A 70 -8.62 -2.95 11.09
CA LYS A 70 -8.43 -1.94 12.14
C LYS A 70 -7.55 -2.45 13.27
#